data_AF-A0A1Q9EQE7-F1
#
_entry.id   AF-A0A1Q9EQE7-F1
#
_cell.length_a   1.000
_cell.length_b   1.000
_cell.length_c   1.000
_cell.angle_alpha   90.00
_cell.angle_beta   90.00
_cell.angle_gamma   90.00
#
_symmetry.space_group_name_H-M   'P 1'
#
loop_
_entity.id
_entity.type
_entity.pdbx_description
1 polymer ?
#
loop_
_entity_poly.entity_id
_entity_poly.type
_entity_poly.pdbx_seq_one_letter_code
_entity_poly.pdbx_strand_id
1 'polypeptide(L)'
;MIAYMHWLDAPDGDTCATSPTLRQIRDYNCEDCRSTRQLLTWLRQRCAGVPVSRDARPNHSSRSSRRSEKKTVQAHSELQQSLAEAGQKQLELFQEAQDKSSLEALACELAQQLELCREWTGNLEAALSFMQSTASTSVEELHQLDQQNECLVQDTTVSVSACQGHSLKEERELSSAELQELLQADDTHVLDKQLQEAEQCRMKLEETVAALRHDALQLQASVALHRATKELQEELASALERKEATTRSGDELLVEIRQWGHKVRPEDSAFRDSRHPPSSPVQKGEHNLSLESLEHEVQVAEEALLEDLSAKLAAREKRVQFLASRWLHRRLGSPECIESRLQKQNAICARQREFRRMVDAAEEQGSNKQPGPVIRVGRVPQERKLLKTWSADVDIDAGTNVVAGGYGGQESVSSIRVNVNVDPDSFK
;
A
#
# COMPACT_ATOMS: atom_id res chain seq x y z
N MET A 1 25.89 1.42 3.97
CA MET A 1 25.21 2.23 5.03
C MET A 1 23.69 2.12 4.98
N ILE A 2 23.11 1.97 3.78
CA ILE A 2 21.66 1.90 3.53
C ILE A 2 20.95 0.75 4.29
N ALA A 3 21.48 -0.49 4.27
CA ALA A 3 20.85 -1.64 4.92
C ALA A 3 20.70 -1.52 6.45
N TYR A 4 21.63 -0.83 7.13
CA TYR A 4 21.53 -0.63 8.59
C TYR A 4 20.45 0.41 8.95
N MET A 5 20.29 1.47 8.14
CA MET A 5 19.21 2.43 8.35
C MET A 5 17.84 1.80 8.10
N HIS A 6 17.70 0.98 7.05
CA HIS A 6 16.47 0.21 6.83
C HIS A 6 16.14 -0.71 8.01
N TRP A 7 17.14 -1.33 8.62
CA TRP A 7 16.92 -2.14 9.81
C TRP A 7 16.49 -1.32 11.04
N LEU A 8 17.00 -0.09 11.20
CA LEU A 8 16.55 0.80 12.27
C LEU A 8 15.09 1.23 12.10
N ASP A 9 14.67 1.47 10.87
CA ASP A 9 13.29 1.89 10.55
C ASP A 9 12.30 0.72 10.64
N ALA A 10 12.75 -0.50 10.29
CA ALA A 10 11.95 -1.71 10.31
C ALA A 10 12.78 -2.91 10.78
N PRO A 11 12.95 -3.10 12.10
CA PRO A 11 13.77 -4.18 12.63
C PRO A 11 13.14 -5.54 12.34
N ASP A 12 13.91 -6.43 11.70
CA ASP A 12 13.54 -7.81 11.50
C ASP A 12 14.09 -8.68 12.65
N GLY A 13 13.21 -9.23 13.48
CA GLY A 13 13.56 -10.12 14.58
C GLY A 13 13.73 -9.45 15.95
N ASP A 14 13.57 -10.23 17.02
CA ASP A 14 13.46 -9.71 18.40
C ASP A 14 14.81 -9.32 19.03
N THR A 15 15.90 -9.84 18.48
CA THR A 15 17.27 -9.59 18.94
C THR A 15 18.22 -9.40 17.77
N CYS A 16 19.35 -8.74 18.01
CA CYS A 16 20.41 -8.60 17.01
C CYS A 16 20.94 -9.95 16.49
N ALA A 17 20.80 -11.03 17.27
CA ALA A 17 21.24 -12.37 16.87
C ALA A 17 20.24 -13.06 15.95
N THR A 18 18.96 -12.74 16.06
CA THR A 18 17.88 -13.34 15.27
C THR A 18 17.58 -12.57 13.99
N SER A 19 18.07 -11.33 13.85
CA SER A 19 17.85 -10.49 12.66
C SER A 19 18.57 -11.02 11.42
N PRO A 20 17.82 -11.39 10.35
CA PRO A 20 18.41 -11.72 9.06
C PRO A 20 19.23 -10.57 8.47
N THR A 21 18.71 -9.34 8.52
CA THR A 21 19.37 -8.16 7.94
C THR A 21 20.69 -7.85 8.65
N LEU A 22 20.71 -7.82 9.99
CA LEU A 22 21.96 -7.60 10.74
C LEU A 22 22.96 -8.73 10.54
N ARG A 23 22.50 -9.97 10.42
CA ARG A 23 23.36 -11.10 10.09
C ARG A 23 24.02 -10.91 8.73
N GLN A 24 23.26 -10.51 7.71
CA GLN A 24 23.80 -10.26 6.37
C GLN A 24 24.85 -9.12 6.36
N ILE A 25 24.59 -8.03 7.09
CA ILE A 25 25.56 -6.93 7.26
C ILE A 25 26.85 -7.43 7.91
N ARG A 26 26.73 -8.23 8.98
CA ARG A 26 27.90 -8.80 9.67
C ARG A 26 28.68 -9.75 8.78
N ASP A 27 28.00 -10.61 8.04
CA ASP A 27 28.63 -11.60 7.18
C ASP A 27 29.38 -10.89 6.02
N TYR A 28 28.80 -9.84 5.44
CA TYR A 28 29.47 -8.96 4.47
C TYR A 28 30.74 -8.30 5.06
N ASN A 29 30.64 -7.64 6.21
CA ASN A 29 31.78 -6.98 6.85
C ASN A 29 32.90 -7.97 7.24
N CYS A 30 32.53 -9.19 7.64
CA CYS A 30 33.49 -10.26 7.90
C CYS A 30 34.27 -10.62 6.64
N GLU A 31 33.61 -10.75 5.50
CA GLU A 31 34.25 -11.08 4.23
C GLU A 31 35.15 -9.95 3.73
N ASP A 32 34.72 -8.69 3.89
CA ASP A 32 35.52 -7.52 3.53
C ASP A 32 36.80 -7.38 4.40
N CYS A 33 36.69 -7.68 5.70
CA CYS A 33 37.87 -7.74 6.57
C CYS A 33 38.83 -8.86 6.15
N ARG A 34 38.31 -10.01 5.70
CA ARG A 34 39.13 -11.12 5.21
C ARG A 34 39.83 -10.77 3.91
N SER A 35 39.12 -10.21 2.94
CA SER A 35 39.68 -9.80 1.64
C SER A 35 40.78 -8.75 1.83
N THR A 36 40.55 -7.75 2.69
CA THR A 36 41.55 -6.72 3.02
C THR A 36 42.81 -7.31 3.66
N ARG A 37 42.65 -8.29 4.57
CA ARG A 37 43.79 -9.00 5.17
C ARG A 37 44.55 -9.83 4.15
N GLN A 38 43.86 -10.49 3.23
CA GLN A 38 44.48 -11.25 2.13
C GLN A 38 45.28 -10.32 1.22
N LEU A 39 44.71 -9.16 0.84
CA LEU A 39 45.39 -8.13 0.05
C LEU A 39 46.64 -7.61 0.76
N LEU A 40 46.54 -7.28 2.05
CA LEU A 40 47.70 -6.84 2.84
C LEU A 40 48.79 -7.89 2.90
N THR A 41 48.42 -9.16 3.03
CA THR A 41 49.36 -10.29 3.03
C THR A 41 50.06 -10.42 1.68
N TRP A 42 49.30 -10.33 0.59
CA TRP A 42 49.81 -10.36 -0.77
C TRP A 42 50.77 -9.19 -1.05
N LEU A 43 50.43 -7.98 -0.62
CA LEU A 43 51.29 -6.80 -0.73
C LEU A 43 52.59 -6.98 0.03
N ARG A 44 52.53 -7.50 1.27
CA ARG A 44 53.74 -7.79 2.07
C ARG A 44 54.64 -8.82 1.41
N GLN A 45 54.08 -9.87 0.82
CA GLN A 45 54.86 -10.87 0.08
C GLN A 45 55.56 -10.26 -1.13
N ARG A 46 54.89 -9.39 -1.89
CA ARG A 46 55.49 -8.66 -3.03
C ARG A 46 56.57 -7.67 -2.60
N CYS A 47 56.40 -7.03 -1.45
CA CYS A 47 57.37 -6.07 -0.91
C CYS A 47 58.52 -6.73 -0.12
N ALA A 48 58.47 -8.03 0.20
CA ALA A 48 59.45 -8.72 1.03
C ALA A 48 60.88 -8.75 0.44
N GLY A 49 61.06 -8.40 -0.84
CA GLY A 49 62.37 -8.27 -1.50
C GLY A 49 62.77 -6.85 -1.87
N VAL A 50 61.91 -5.85 -1.63
CA VAL A 50 62.20 -4.45 -1.93
C VAL A 50 62.67 -3.80 -0.62
N PRO A 51 63.94 -3.40 -0.48
CA PRO A 51 64.37 -2.65 0.69
C PRO A 51 63.61 -1.33 0.71
N VAL A 52 62.57 -1.25 1.54
CA VAL A 52 61.87 0.00 1.84
C VAL A 52 62.85 0.85 2.63
N SER A 53 63.65 1.64 1.92
CA SER A 53 64.68 2.50 2.50
C SER A 53 64.01 3.54 3.39
N ARG A 54 63.99 3.28 4.70
CA ARG A 54 63.48 4.22 5.72
C ARG A 54 64.48 5.35 6.04
N ASP A 55 65.72 5.23 5.58
CA ASP A 55 66.84 6.12 5.96
C ASP A 55 67.46 6.89 4.80
N ALA A 56 66.68 7.28 3.79
CA ALA A 56 67.17 8.20 2.77
C ALA A 56 67.31 9.64 3.33
N ARG A 57 68.25 9.86 4.25
CA ARG A 57 68.86 11.19 4.42
C ARG A 57 69.73 11.45 3.18
N PRO A 58 69.49 12.55 2.44
CA PRO A 58 70.22 12.80 1.20
C PRO A 58 71.68 13.15 1.52
N ASN A 59 72.58 12.19 1.33
CA ASN A 59 74.00 12.41 1.52
C ASN A 59 74.59 13.10 0.27
N HIS A 60 74.95 14.37 0.43
CA HIS A 60 75.45 15.28 -0.60
C HIS A 60 76.96 15.07 -0.88
N SER A 61 77.36 14.06 -1.65
CA SER A 61 78.74 14.06 -2.19
C SER A 61 78.96 13.13 -3.38
N SER A 62 78.51 13.52 -4.56
CA SER A 62 79.15 13.18 -5.86
C SER A 62 78.47 13.94 -7.00
N ARG A 63 79.20 14.90 -7.58
CA ARG A 63 78.66 15.94 -8.50
C ARG A 63 79.08 15.77 -9.96
N SER A 64 79.78 14.69 -10.34
CA SER A 64 80.30 14.52 -11.71
C SER A 64 79.63 13.44 -12.57
N SER A 65 78.69 12.63 -12.04
CA SER A 65 77.93 11.62 -12.82
C SER A 65 76.43 11.97 -13.00
N ARG A 66 76.06 13.25 -12.88
CA ARG A 66 74.64 13.69 -12.78
C ARG A 66 73.91 14.00 -14.09
N ARG A 67 74.56 13.85 -15.26
CA ARG A 67 73.94 14.25 -16.55
C ARG A 67 73.26 13.11 -17.31
N SER A 68 73.66 11.87 -17.09
CA SER A 68 73.03 10.68 -17.66
C SER A 68 71.87 10.14 -16.79
N GLU A 69 72.00 10.15 -15.47
CA GLU A 69 70.95 9.68 -14.54
C GLU A 69 69.70 10.58 -14.52
N LYS A 70 69.84 11.89 -14.76
CA LYS A 70 68.67 12.79 -14.81
C LYS A 70 67.71 12.46 -15.95
N LYS A 71 68.20 11.94 -17.07
CA LYS A 71 67.34 11.54 -18.21
C LYS A 71 66.56 10.27 -17.90
N THR A 72 67.16 9.31 -17.20
CA THR A 72 66.47 8.05 -16.85
C THR A 72 65.46 8.24 -15.72
N VAL A 73 65.75 9.11 -14.74
CA VAL A 73 64.79 9.45 -13.67
C VAL A 73 63.59 10.20 -14.21
N GLN A 74 63.80 11.14 -15.14
CA GLN A 74 62.69 11.87 -15.77
C GLN A 74 61.80 10.94 -16.61
N ALA A 75 62.39 10.07 -17.45
CA ALA A 75 61.62 9.10 -18.22
C ALA A 75 60.83 8.11 -17.32
N HIS A 76 61.39 7.72 -16.18
CA HIS A 76 60.69 6.85 -15.24
C HIS A 76 59.54 7.56 -14.53
N SER A 77 59.71 8.84 -14.18
CA SER A 77 58.66 9.70 -13.62
C SER A 77 57.50 9.90 -14.59
N GLU A 78 57.79 10.19 -15.86
CA GLU A 78 56.77 10.37 -16.90
C GLU A 78 55.99 9.06 -17.15
N LEU A 79 56.70 7.92 -17.14
CA LEU A 79 56.05 6.61 -17.28
C LEU A 79 55.19 6.26 -16.08
N GLN A 80 55.62 6.56 -14.85
CA GLN A 80 54.81 6.36 -13.63
C GLN A 80 53.56 7.24 -13.63
N GLN A 81 53.68 8.50 -14.07
CA GLN A 81 52.55 9.40 -14.17
C GLN A 81 51.55 8.93 -15.22
N SER A 82 52.02 8.52 -16.40
CA SER A 82 51.16 7.95 -17.45
C SER A 82 50.45 6.67 -16.99
N LEU A 83 51.12 5.81 -16.21
CA LEU A 83 50.50 4.61 -15.66
C LEU A 83 49.42 4.93 -14.62
N ALA A 84 49.65 5.96 -13.78
CA ALA A 84 48.68 6.42 -12.80
C ALA A 84 47.44 7.03 -13.46
N GLU A 85 47.63 7.89 -14.47
CA GLU A 85 46.54 8.48 -15.26
C GLU A 85 45.72 7.41 -16.00
N ALA A 86 46.40 6.40 -16.56
CA ALA A 86 45.72 5.27 -17.20
C ALA A 86 44.92 4.42 -16.19
N GLY A 87 45.46 4.20 -15.00
CA GLY A 87 44.77 3.50 -13.92
C GLY A 87 43.53 4.26 -13.42
N GLN A 88 43.64 5.59 -13.30
CA GLN A 88 42.52 6.44 -12.89
C GLN A 88 41.39 6.44 -13.94
N LYS A 89 41.72 6.54 -15.23
CA LYS A 89 40.73 6.42 -16.32
C LYS A 89 40.03 5.05 -16.35
N GLN A 90 40.75 3.97 -16.05
CA GLN A 90 40.11 2.65 -15.94
C GLN A 90 39.15 2.55 -14.76
N LEU A 91 39.48 3.20 -13.63
CA LEU A 91 38.60 3.24 -12.47
C LEU A 91 37.31 4.04 -12.76
N GLU A 92 37.43 5.19 -13.43
CA GLU A 92 36.29 6.00 -13.87
C GLU A 92 35.38 5.22 -14.82
N LEU A 93 35.94 4.56 -15.85
CA LEU A 93 35.16 3.70 -16.77
C LEU A 93 34.47 2.53 -16.05
N PHE A 94 35.10 1.99 -15.00
CA PHE A 94 34.49 0.92 -14.20
C PHE A 94 33.34 1.44 -13.34
N GLN A 95 33.48 2.63 -12.75
CA GLN A 95 32.42 3.29 -11.99
C GLN A 95 31.24 3.64 -12.90
N GLU A 96 31.47 4.23 -14.08
CA GLU A 96 30.41 4.52 -15.06
C GLU A 96 29.67 3.25 -15.49
N ALA A 97 30.39 2.14 -15.72
CA ALA A 97 29.76 0.86 -16.05
C ALA A 97 28.93 0.29 -14.89
N GLN A 98 29.39 0.46 -13.65
CA GLN A 98 28.67 0.04 -12.45
C GLN A 98 27.41 0.89 -12.23
N ASP A 99 27.50 2.19 -12.41
CA ASP A 99 26.37 3.12 -12.29
C ASP A 99 25.33 2.82 -13.37
N LYS A 100 25.76 2.58 -14.61
CA LYS A 100 24.87 2.16 -15.70
C LYS A 100 24.15 0.84 -15.39
N SER A 101 24.87 -0.15 -14.86
CA SER A 101 24.27 -1.42 -14.46
C SER A 101 23.26 -1.25 -13.32
N SER A 102 23.52 -0.34 -12.37
CA SER A 102 22.60 -0.03 -11.28
C SER A 102 21.33 0.68 -11.76
N LEU A 103 21.45 1.58 -12.74
CA LEU A 103 20.33 2.24 -13.39
C LEU A 103 19.48 1.26 -14.19
N GLU A 104 20.10 0.33 -14.92
CA GLU A 104 19.37 -0.73 -15.65
C GLU A 104 18.60 -1.64 -14.68
N ALA A 105 19.18 -1.98 -13.52
CA ALA A 105 18.51 -2.77 -12.50
C ALA A 105 17.30 -2.03 -11.90
N LEU A 106 17.45 -0.75 -11.54
CA LEU A 106 16.37 0.10 -11.05
C LEU A 106 15.26 0.27 -12.09
N ALA A 107 15.61 0.47 -13.36
CA ALA A 107 14.64 0.55 -14.45
C ALA A 107 13.83 -0.76 -14.59
N CYS A 108 14.49 -1.90 -14.44
CA CYS A 108 13.83 -3.21 -14.46
C CYS A 108 12.87 -3.39 -13.28
N GLU A 109 13.26 -2.97 -12.07
CA GLU A 109 12.42 -3.01 -10.88
C GLU A 109 11.20 -2.08 -11.01
N LEU A 110 11.39 -0.85 -11.51
CA LEU A 110 10.31 0.08 -11.82
C LEU A 110 9.34 -0.48 -12.85
N ALA A 111 9.83 -1.14 -13.90
CA ALA A 111 8.98 -1.79 -14.89
C ALA A 111 8.13 -2.91 -14.28
N GLN A 112 8.70 -3.71 -13.37
CA GLN A 112 7.97 -4.75 -12.66
C GLN A 112 6.89 -4.17 -11.73
N GLN A 113 7.20 -3.09 -11.01
CA GLN A 113 6.22 -2.39 -10.16
C GLN A 113 5.08 -1.79 -10.98
N LEU A 114 5.36 -1.24 -12.16
CA LEU A 114 4.33 -0.72 -13.06
C LEU A 114 3.40 -1.82 -13.57
N GLU A 115 3.92 -3.02 -13.85
CA GLU A 115 3.10 -4.14 -14.29
C GLU A 115 2.18 -4.67 -13.16
N LEU A 116 2.68 -4.74 -11.93
CA LEU A 116 1.84 -5.05 -10.75
C LEU A 116 0.74 -3.99 -10.55
N CYS A 117 1.05 -2.71 -10.73
CA CYS A 117 0.07 -1.64 -10.66
C CYS A 117 -1.00 -1.76 -11.75
N ARG A 118 -0.64 -2.17 -12.97
CA ARG A 118 -1.60 -2.44 -14.06
C ARG A 118 -2.51 -3.60 -13.73
N GLU A 119 -1.98 -4.70 -13.21
CA GLU A 119 -2.76 -5.86 -12.79
C GLU A 119 -3.77 -5.48 -11.68
N TRP A 120 -3.31 -4.73 -10.67
CA TRP A 120 -4.19 -4.21 -9.61
C TRP A 120 -5.29 -3.30 -10.14
N THR A 121 -4.96 -2.44 -11.11
CA THR A 121 -5.94 -1.56 -11.75
C THR A 121 -6.99 -2.38 -12.50
N GLY A 122 -6.58 -3.39 -13.27
CA GLY A 122 -7.50 -4.31 -13.94
C GLY A 122 -8.40 -5.08 -12.98
N ASN A 123 -7.86 -5.54 -11.85
CA ASN A 123 -8.65 -6.21 -10.80
C ASN A 123 -9.68 -5.27 -10.16
N LEU A 124 -9.32 -4.00 -9.94
CA LEU A 124 -10.24 -2.99 -9.41
C LEU A 124 -11.34 -2.64 -10.42
N GLU A 125 -11.02 -2.53 -11.71
CA GLU A 125 -12.00 -2.29 -12.78
C GLU A 125 -12.97 -3.48 -12.92
N ALA A 126 -12.48 -4.71 -12.83
CA ALA A 126 -13.31 -5.92 -12.83
C ALA A 126 -14.25 -5.95 -11.61
N ALA A 127 -13.74 -5.63 -10.42
CA ALA A 127 -14.55 -5.55 -9.20
C ALA A 127 -15.62 -4.45 -9.29
N LEU A 128 -15.28 -3.29 -9.87
CA LEU A 128 -16.22 -2.20 -10.06
C LEU A 128 -17.32 -2.58 -11.06
N SER A 129 -16.96 -3.24 -12.16
CA SER A 129 -17.92 -3.77 -13.15
C SER A 129 -18.87 -4.81 -12.53
N PHE A 130 -18.34 -5.69 -11.67
CA PHE A 130 -19.14 -6.65 -10.93
C PHE A 130 -20.12 -5.98 -9.95
N MET A 131 -19.67 -4.97 -9.20
CA MET A 131 -20.54 -4.20 -8.30
C MET A 131 -21.61 -3.44 -9.07
N GLN A 132 -21.28 -2.85 -10.22
CA GLN A 132 -22.27 -2.17 -11.07
C GLN A 132 -23.32 -3.15 -11.61
N SER A 133 -22.90 -4.32 -12.09
CA SER A 133 -23.84 -5.35 -12.54
C SER A 133 -24.75 -5.82 -11.40
N THR A 134 -24.19 -6.04 -10.21
CA THR A 134 -24.97 -6.47 -9.03
C THR A 134 -25.97 -5.40 -8.63
N ALA A 135 -25.57 -4.12 -8.62
CA ALA A 135 -26.43 -3.00 -8.33
C ALA A 135 -27.58 -2.88 -9.34
N SER A 136 -27.31 -3.04 -10.64
CA SER A 136 -28.36 -3.06 -11.67
C SER A 136 -29.37 -4.18 -11.45
N THR A 137 -28.91 -5.40 -11.13
CA THR A 137 -29.80 -6.51 -10.81
C THR A 137 -30.66 -6.23 -9.57
N SER A 138 -30.08 -5.66 -8.51
CA SER A 138 -30.85 -5.28 -7.32
C SER A 138 -31.88 -4.17 -7.59
N VAL A 139 -31.59 -3.23 -8.50
CA VAL A 139 -32.55 -2.21 -8.93
C VAL A 139 -33.70 -2.83 -9.73
N GLU A 140 -33.41 -3.80 -10.61
CA GLU A 140 -34.44 -4.55 -11.33
C GLU A 140 -35.34 -5.37 -10.40
N GLU A 141 -34.76 -6.05 -9.39
CA GLU A 141 -35.51 -6.79 -8.37
C GLU A 141 -36.42 -5.87 -7.54
N LEU A 142 -35.93 -4.69 -7.14
CA LEU A 142 -36.74 -3.69 -6.44
C LEU A 142 -37.89 -3.18 -7.33
N HIS A 143 -37.64 -2.95 -8.61
CA HIS A 143 -38.69 -2.52 -9.54
C HIS A 143 -39.75 -3.61 -9.75
N GLN A 144 -39.36 -4.89 -9.80
CA GLN A 144 -40.30 -6.00 -9.86
C GLN A 144 -41.16 -6.11 -8.59
N LEU A 145 -40.57 -5.92 -7.41
CA LEU A 145 -41.32 -5.91 -6.15
C LEU A 145 -42.31 -4.73 -6.09
N ASP A 146 -41.92 -3.57 -6.60
CA ASP A 146 -42.81 -2.39 -6.67
C ASP A 146 -44.00 -2.64 -7.60
N GLN A 147 -43.77 -3.23 -8.77
CA GLN A 147 -44.84 -3.66 -9.69
C GLN A 147 -45.76 -4.71 -9.06
N GLN A 148 -45.20 -5.68 -8.31
CA GLN A 148 -46.02 -6.67 -7.59
C GLN A 148 -46.89 -6.02 -6.52
N ASN A 149 -46.37 -5.03 -5.79
CA ASN A 149 -47.14 -4.28 -4.81
C ASN A 149 -48.26 -3.47 -5.47
N GLU A 150 -48.01 -2.80 -6.61
CA GLU A 150 -49.05 -2.09 -7.35
C GLU A 150 -50.20 -3.02 -7.79
N CYS A 151 -49.88 -4.21 -8.29
CA CYS A 151 -50.88 -5.22 -8.65
C CYS A 151 -51.73 -5.65 -7.44
N LEU A 152 -51.10 -5.90 -6.28
CA LEU A 152 -51.81 -6.25 -5.05
C LEU A 152 -52.73 -5.13 -4.55
N VAL A 153 -52.30 -3.87 -4.67
CA VAL A 153 -53.12 -2.69 -4.33
C VAL A 153 -54.32 -2.56 -5.29
N GLN A 154 -54.15 -2.86 -6.58
CA GLN A 154 -55.24 -2.87 -7.54
C GLN A 154 -56.26 -4.00 -7.25
N ASP A 155 -55.79 -5.21 -6.97
CA ASP A 155 -56.67 -6.35 -6.66
C ASP A 155 -57.49 -6.13 -5.36
N THR A 156 -56.85 -5.54 -4.34
CA THR A 156 -57.52 -5.20 -3.08
C THR A 156 -58.53 -4.07 -3.25
N THR A 157 -58.22 -3.02 -4.01
CA THR A 157 -59.17 -1.92 -4.29
C THR A 157 -60.38 -2.37 -5.11
N VAL A 158 -60.18 -3.24 -6.11
CA VAL A 158 -61.27 -3.82 -6.91
C VAL A 158 -62.18 -4.69 -6.03
N SER A 159 -61.61 -5.55 -5.18
CA SER A 159 -62.37 -6.41 -4.26
C SER A 159 -63.20 -5.61 -3.25
N VAL A 160 -62.64 -4.53 -2.70
CA VAL A 160 -63.37 -3.64 -1.77
C VAL A 160 -64.53 -2.91 -2.48
N SER A 161 -64.36 -2.53 -3.74
CA SER A 161 -65.43 -1.86 -4.51
C SER A 161 -66.58 -2.82 -4.90
N ALA A 162 -66.27 -4.09 -5.18
CA ALA A 162 -67.26 -5.10 -5.58
C ALA A 162 -68.15 -5.55 -4.41
N CYS A 163 -67.64 -5.51 -3.17
CA CYS A 163 -68.40 -5.87 -1.97
C CYS A 163 -69.37 -4.78 -1.47
N GLN A 164 -69.44 -3.60 -2.12
CA GLN A 164 -70.34 -2.51 -1.70
C GLN A 164 -71.77 -2.60 -2.27
N GLY A 165 -72.10 -3.65 -3.05
CA GLY A 165 -73.32 -3.66 -3.88
C GLY A 165 -74.57 -4.37 -3.37
N HIS A 166 -74.50 -5.37 -2.49
CA HIS A 166 -75.70 -6.15 -2.14
C HIS A 166 -75.76 -6.52 -0.64
N SER A 167 -76.87 -6.11 -0.01
CA SER A 167 -77.40 -6.61 1.27
C SER A 167 -76.71 -6.24 2.60
N LEU A 168 -76.14 -5.03 2.70
CA LEU A 168 -75.44 -4.54 3.89
C LEU A 168 -76.33 -3.90 4.98
N LYS A 169 -77.47 -4.51 5.34
CA LYS A 169 -78.23 -4.05 6.52
C LYS A 169 -78.43 -5.11 7.60
N GLU A 170 -78.63 -6.38 7.22
CA GLU A 170 -78.75 -7.47 8.20
C GLU A 170 -77.40 -8.17 8.45
N GLU A 171 -76.52 -8.29 7.46
CA GLU A 171 -75.12 -8.72 7.69
C GLU A 171 -74.30 -7.65 8.42
N ARG A 172 -74.67 -6.36 8.36
CA ARG A 172 -73.96 -5.32 9.11
C ARG A 172 -74.13 -5.45 10.61
N GLU A 173 -75.21 -6.02 11.13
CA GLU A 173 -75.42 -6.16 12.57
C GLU A 173 -74.77 -7.45 13.11
N LEU A 174 -74.79 -8.54 12.34
CA LEU A 174 -74.07 -9.78 12.65
C LEU A 174 -72.55 -9.65 12.44
N SER A 175 -72.10 -9.09 11.31
CA SER A 175 -70.68 -8.79 11.10
C SER A 175 -70.18 -7.65 11.97
N SER A 176 -71.02 -6.72 12.47
CA SER A 176 -70.54 -5.72 13.44
C SER A 176 -70.27 -6.35 14.80
N ALA A 177 -71.04 -7.35 15.23
CA ALA A 177 -70.78 -8.06 16.48
C ALA A 177 -69.54 -8.97 16.36
N GLU A 178 -69.39 -9.70 15.24
CA GLU A 178 -68.18 -10.50 14.96
C GLU A 178 -66.95 -9.63 14.67
N LEU A 179 -67.08 -8.47 14.00
CA LEU A 179 -66.00 -7.50 13.84
C LEU A 179 -65.64 -6.83 15.16
N GLN A 180 -66.58 -6.62 16.07
CA GLN A 180 -66.29 -6.07 17.39
C GLN A 180 -65.61 -7.11 18.30
N GLU A 181 -65.87 -8.40 18.08
CA GLU A 181 -65.15 -9.52 18.72
C GLU A 181 -63.75 -9.73 18.09
N LEU A 182 -63.59 -9.57 16.77
CA LEU A 182 -62.29 -9.60 16.07
C LEU A 182 -61.45 -8.33 16.30
N LEU A 183 -62.06 -7.14 16.45
CA LEU A 183 -61.37 -5.92 16.89
C LEU A 183 -60.99 -5.97 18.37
N GLN A 184 -61.66 -6.81 19.18
CA GLN A 184 -61.27 -7.08 20.56
C GLN A 184 -60.27 -8.25 20.67
N ALA A 185 -60.19 -9.11 19.66
CA ALA A 185 -59.17 -10.14 19.53
C ALA A 185 -57.86 -9.52 19.00
N ASP A 186 -57.17 -8.74 19.85
CA ASP A 186 -55.71 -8.56 20.01
C ASP A 186 -54.74 -8.63 18.79
N ASP A 187 -55.23 -8.50 17.54
CA ASP A 187 -54.41 -8.58 16.31
C ASP A 187 -53.68 -7.27 16.01
N THR A 188 -54.00 -6.19 16.75
CA THR A 188 -53.22 -4.94 16.73
C THR A 188 -51.77 -5.19 17.16
N HIS A 189 -51.54 -6.14 18.08
CA HIS A 189 -50.18 -6.48 18.52
C HIS A 189 -49.38 -7.21 17.44
N VAL A 190 -50.02 -7.99 16.56
CA VAL A 190 -49.34 -8.66 15.44
C VAL A 190 -48.93 -7.64 14.38
N LEU A 191 -49.82 -6.70 14.05
CA LEU A 191 -49.55 -5.61 13.11
C LEU A 191 -48.47 -4.65 13.63
N ASP A 192 -48.52 -4.25 14.91
CA ASP A 192 -47.49 -3.40 15.52
C ASP A 192 -46.12 -4.08 15.52
N LYS A 193 -46.08 -5.39 15.79
CA LYS A 193 -44.83 -6.16 15.72
C LYS A 193 -44.27 -6.23 14.30
N GLN A 194 -45.12 -6.49 13.30
CA GLN A 194 -44.69 -6.50 11.89
C GLN A 194 -44.23 -5.12 11.42
N LEU A 195 -44.90 -4.05 11.85
CA LEU A 195 -44.50 -2.68 11.57
C LEU A 195 -43.13 -2.37 12.20
N GLN A 196 -42.92 -2.78 13.45
CA GLN A 196 -41.64 -2.59 14.14
C GLN A 196 -40.50 -3.39 13.47
N GLU A 197 -40.76 -4.61 13.01
CA GLU A 197 -39.80 -5.42 12.25
C GLU A 197 -39.48 -4.77 10.89
N ALA A 198 -40.49 -4.21 10.20
CA ALA A 198 -40.30 -3.48 8.95
C ALA A 198 -39.48 -2.19 9.15
N GLU A 199 -39.74 -1.43 10.21
CA GLU A 199 -38.97 -0.24 10.56
C GLU A 199 -37.51 -0.57 10.89
N GLN A 200 -37.27 -1.66 11.63
CA GLN A 200 -35.91 -2.15 11.90
C GLN A 200 -35.18 -2.56 10.62
N CYS A 201 -35.87 -3.23 9.69
CA CYS A 201 -35.32 -3.58 8.38
C CYS A 201 -35.01 -2.32 7.56
N ARG A 202 -35.89 -1.32 7.56
CA ARG A 202 -35.66 -0.03 6.90
C ARG A 202 -34.43 0.68 7.45
N MET A 203 -34.29 0.76 8.78
CA MET A 203 -33.13 1.39 9.43
C MET A 203 -31.81 0.69 9.05
N LYS A 204 -31.80 -0.64 9.00
CA LYS A 204 -30.62 -1.41 8.55
C LYS A 204 -30.30 -1.14 7.07
N LEU A 205 -31.31 -1.01 6.23
CA LEU A 205 -31.13 -0.69 4.81
C LEU A 205 -30.58 0.75 4.63
N GLU A 206 -31.07 1.70 5.41
CA GLU A 206 -30.55 3.08 5.39
C GLU A 206 -29.09 3.14 5.83
N GLU A 207 -28.71 2.37 6.85
CA GLU A 207 -27.32 2.25 7.32
C GLU A 207 -26.41 1.64 6.24
N THR A 208 -26.85 0.57 5.57
CA THR A 208 -26.06 -0.04 4.48
C THR A 208 -25.94 0.88 3.27
N VAL A 209 -27.00 1.59 2.90
CA VAL A 209 -26.95 2.61 1.82
C VAL A 209 -26.01 3.75 2.18
N ALA A 210 -26.01 4.21 3.44
CA ALA A 210 -25.08 5.24 3.91
C ALA A 210 -23.62 4.76 3.83
N ALA A 211 -23.35 3.51 4.23
CA ALA A 211 -22.03 2.89 4.11
C ALA A 211 -21.58 2.79 2.63
N LEU A 212 -22.46 2.34 1.73
CA LEU A 212 -22.16 2.26 0.30
C LEU A 212 -21.90 3.62 -0.33
N ARG A 213 -22.64 4.67 0.07
CA ARG A 213 -22.37 6.05 -0.38
C ARG A 213 -21.00 6.54 0.10
N HIS A 214 -20.61 6.20 1.32
CA HIS A 214 -19.28 6.53 1.83
C HIS A 214 -18.18 5.83 1.02
N ASP A 215 -18.34 4.55 0.73
CA ASP A 215 -17.40 3.76 -0.08
C ASP A 215 -17.30 4.29 -1.51
N ALA A 216 -18.41 4.69 -2.12
CA ALA A 216 -18.45 5.30 -3.45
C ALA A 216 -17.65 6.63 -3.49
N LEU A 217 -17.78 7.48 -2.47
CA LEU A 217 -16.99 8.71 -2.37
C LEU A 217 -15.50 8.43 -2.20
N GLN A 218 -15.13 7.39 -1.45
CA GLN A 218 -13.72 6.99 -1.32
C GLN A 218 -13.14 6.45 -2.64
N LEU A 219 -13.92 5.64 -3.38
CA LEU A 219 -13.54 5.16 -4.72
C LEU A 219 -13.38 6.33 -5.70
N GLN A 220 -14.27 7.32 -5.65
CA GLN A 220 -14.14 8.52 -6.47
C GLN A 220 -12.86 9.29 -6.16
N ALA A 221 -12.51 9.41 -4.87
CA ALA A 221 -11.25 10.03 -4.45
C ALA A 221 -10.02 9.24 -4.91
N SER A 222 -10.05 7.89 -4.88
CA SER A 222 -8.94 7.08 -5.38
C SER A 222 -8.78 7.16 -6.90
N VAL A 223 -9.88 7.23 -7.66
CA VAL A 223 -9.85 7.44 -9.11
C VAL A 223 -9.27 8.81 -9.45
N ALA A 224 -9.65 9.86 -8.72
CA ALA A 224 -9.08 11.20 -8.91
C ALA A 224 -7.57 11.22 -8.60
N LEU A 225 -7.14 10.51 -7.55
CA LEU A 225 -5.72 10.38 -7.20
C LEU A 225 -4.94 9.63 -8.27
N HIS A 226 -5.48 8.53 -8.80
CA HIS A 226 -4.84 7.77 -9.89
C HIS A 226 -4.70 8.60 -11.17
N ARG A 227 -5.73 9.39 -11.53
CA ARG A 227 -5.65 10.33 -12.67
C ARG A 227 -4.55 11.36 -12.47
N ALA A 228 -4.46 11.98 -11.30
CA ALA A 228 -3.41 12.93 -10.98
C ALA A 228 -2.00 12.29 -11.04
N THR A 229 -1.85 11.05 -10.60
CA THR A 229 -0.59 10.30 -10.73
C THR A 229 -0.23 10.08 -12.20
N LYS A 230 -1.20 9.74 -13.05
CA LYS A 230 -0.97 9.56 -14.49
C LYS A 230 -0.55 10.86 -15.19
N GLU A 231 -1.22 11.97 -14.88
CA GLU A 231 -0.84 13.30 -15.40
C GLU A 231 0.62 13.65 -15.04
N LEU A 232 1.04 13.35 -13.81
CA LEU A 232 2.43 13.58 -13.39
C LEU A 232 3.44 12.67 -14.09
N GLN A 233 3.05 11.42 -14.39
CA GLN A 233 3.89 10.51 -15.17
C GLN A 233 4.07 11.04 -16.61
N GLU A 234 3.02 11.58 -17.21
CA GLU A 234 3.07 12.21 -18.54
C GLU A 234 3.91 13.50 -18.53
N GLU A 235 3.79 14.33 -17.48
CA GLU A 235 4.64 15.51 -17.28
C GLU A 235 6.12 15.13 -17.11
N LEU A 236 6.41 14.08 -16.33
CA LEU A 236 7.77 13.58 -16.12
C LEU A 236 8.36 13.03 -17.42
N ALA A 237 7.60 12.25 -18.19
CA ALA A 237 8.01 11.76 -19.50
C ALA A 237 8.32 12.93 -20.45
N SER A 238 7.45 13.94 -20.50
CA SER A 238 7.66 15.15 -21.31
C SER A 238 8.86 15.99 -20.85
N ALA A 239 9.21 15.96 -19.56
CA ALA A 239 10.39 16.62 -19.03
C ALA A 239 11.68 15.87 -19.41
N LEU A 240 11.65 14.54 -19.38
CA LEU A 240 12.76 13.69 -19.83
C LEU A 240 13.02 13.87 -21.34
N GLU A 241 11.97 13.91 -22.17
CA GLU A 241 12.12 14.20 -23.61
C GLU A 241 12.72 15.58 -23.85
N ARG A 242 12.32 16.60 -23.07
CA ARG A 242 12.92 17.94 -23.13
C ARG A 242 14.39 17.92 -22.73
N LYS A 243 14.75 17.16 -21.69
CA LYS A 243 16.15 16.97 -21.28
C LYS A 243 16.98 16.33 -22.40
N GLU A 244 16.48 15.27 -23.01
CA GLU A 244 17.15 14.64 -24.14
C GLU A 244 17.28 15.56 -25.36
N ALA A 245 16.30 16.42 -25.62
CA ALA A 245 16.38 17.40 -26.69
C ALA A 245 17.47 18.46 -26.39
N THR A 246 17.56 18.93 -25.13
CA THR A 246 18.60 19.88 -24.72
C THR A 246 20.00 19.26 -24.76
N THR A 247 20.17 18.00 -24.37
CA THR A 247 21.48 17.31 -24.46
C THR A 247 21.89 17.12 -25.91
N ARG A 248 20.97 16.69 -26.80
CA ARG A 248 21.25 16.59 -28.25
C ARG A 248 21.63 17.94 -28.85
N SER A 249 20.94 19.02 -28.50
CA SER A 249 21.29 20.37 -28.96
C SER A 249 22.65 20.84 -28.42
N GLY A 250 22.99 20.50 -27.18
CA GLY A 250 24.31 20.73 -26.61
C GLY A 250 25.42 19.99 -27.37
N ASP A 251 25.20 18.71 -27.69
CA ASP A 251 26.12 17.90 -28.48
C ASP A 251 26.32 18.46 -29.89
N GLU A 252 25.24 18.91 -30.55
CA GLU A 252 25.29 19.57 -31.86
C GLU A 252 26.12 20.87 -31.81
N LEU A 253 25.92 21.70 -30.79
CA LEU A 253 26.70 22.93 -30.58
C LEU A 253 28.18 22.63 -30.33
N LEU A 254 28.50 21.58 -29.54
CA LEU A 254 29.89 21.15 -29.33
C LEU A 254 30.54 20.68 -30.64
N VAL A 255 29.79 19.98 -31.50
CA VAL A 255 30.26 19.59 -32.84
C VAL A 255 30.51 20.83 -33.70
N GLU A 256 29.62 21.82 -33.70
CA GLU A 256 29.83 23.08 -34.41
C GLU A 256 31.07 23.81 -33.91
N ILE A 257 31.21 24.01 -32.59
CA ILE A 257 32.38 24.68 -31.99
C ILE A 257 33.68 24.00 -32.44
N ARG A 258 33.73 22.66 -32.44
CA ARG A 258 34.91 21.90 -32.94
C ARG A 258 35.15 22.15 -34.43
N GLN A 259 34.11 22.16 -35.26
CA GLN A 259 34.25 22.46 -36.70
C GLN A 259 34.76 23.89 -36.96
N TRP A 260 34.32 24.86 -36.17
CA TRP A 260 34.82 26.24 -36.25
C TRP A 260 36.28 26.34 -35.81
N GLY A 261 36.66 25.66 -34.73
CA GLY A 261 38.06 25.58 -34.28
C GLY A 261 39.02 25.03 -35.34
N HIS A 262 38.58 24.06 -36.14
CA HIS A 262 39.38 23.54 -37.27
C HIS A 262 39.43 24.45 -38.49
N LYS A 263 38.47 25.36 -38.67
CA LYS A 263 38.45 26.32 -39.79
C LYS A 263 39.30 27.57 -39.54
N VAL A 264 39.73 27.82 -38.31
CA VAL A 264 40.74 28.86 -38.02
C VAL A 264 42.07 28.37 -38.60
N ARG A 265 42.36 28.76 -39.84
CA ARG A 265 43.63 28.45 -40.50
C ARG A 265 44.78 29.04 -39.67
N PRO A 266 45.85 28.27 -39.41
CA PRO A 266 47.05 28.78 -38.74
C PRO A 266 47.70 29.98 -39.46
N GLU A 267 47.39 30.16 -40.73
CA GLU A 267 47.98 31.15 -41.63
C GLU A 267 47.57 32.61 -41.31
N ASP A 268 46.46 32.83 -40.61
CA ASP A 268 46.05 34.17 -40.16
C ASP A 268 46.73 34.59 -38.84
N SER A 269 47.51 33.71 -38.19
CA SER A 269 48.31 34.06 -37.00
C SER A 269 49.58 34.85 -37.33
N ALA A 270 49.93 35.00 -38.61
CA ALA A 270 51.14 35.71 -39.05
C ALA A 270 51.00 37.24 -39.11
N PHE A 271 49.84 37.83 -38.77
CA PHE A 271 49.58 39.27 -38.97
C PHE A 271 49.71 40.16 -37.71
N ARG A 272 50.52 39.80 -36.72
CA ARG A 272 50.88 40.72 -35.62
C ARG A 272 52.35 40.66 -35.26
N ASP A 273 53.16 41.27 -36.12
CA ASP A 273 54.51 41.73 -35.78
C ASP A 273 54.65 43.25 -36.00
N SER A 274 53.56 43.99 -35.74
CA SER A 274 53.52 45.45 -35.79
C SER A 274 53.84 46.02 -34.42
N ARG A 275 55.09 46.43 -34.25
CA ARG A 275 55.62 47.16 -33.09
C ARG A 275 54.84 48.45 -32.84
N HIS A 276 53.87 48.43 -31.93
CA HIS A 276 53.42 49.63 -31.23
C HIS A 276 53.25 49.33 -29.73
N PRO A 277 53.87 50.13 -28.84
CA PRO A 277 53.65 50.01 -27.41
C PRO A 277 52.27 50.60 -27.05
N PRO A 278 51.35 49.86 -26.43
CA PRO A 278 50.11 50.44 -25.94
C PRO A 278 50.33 51.02 -24.54
N SER A 279 50.40 52.34 -24.47
CA SER A 279 50.27 53.11 -23.24
C SER A 279 48.79 53.33 -22.91
N SER A 280 48.16 52.37 -22.22
CA SER A 280 47.11 52.63 -21.22
C SER A 280 46.61 51.31 -20.60
N PRO A 281 46.51 51.23 -19.26
CA PRO A 281 45.94 50.09 -18.57
C PRO A 281 44.41 50.19 -18.65
N VAL A 282 43.84 49.76 -19.77
CA VAL A 282 42.40 49.49 -19.82
C VAL A 282 42.20 48.23 -18.99
N GLN A 283 41.62 48.40 -17.79
CA GLN A 283 41.12 47.32 -16.94
C GLN A 283 40.15 46.47 -17.76
N LYS A 284 40.67 45.39 -18.35
CA LYS A 284 39.86 44.27 -18.84
C LYS A 284 39.39 43.51 -17.60
N GLY A 285 38.37 44.05 -16.96
CA GLY A 285 37.63 43.36 -15.91
C GLY A 285 36.95 42.13 -16.51
N GLU A 286 37.48 40.96 -16.17
CA GLU A 286 36.73 39.94 -15.43
C GLU A 286 35.29 39.65 -15.90
N HIS A 287 35.12 39.29 -17.17
CA HIS A 287 33.92 38.54 -17.62
C HIS A 287 34.29 37.32 -18.47
N ASN A 288 35.44 36.71 -18.20
CA ASN A 288 35.68 35.32 -18.63
C ASN A 288 35.15 34.40 -17.54
N LEU A 289 33.82 34.31 -17.40
CA LEU A 289 33.23 33.10 -16.86
C LEU A 289 33.65 32.00 -17.81
N SER A 290 34.50 31.08 -17.34
CA SER A 290 34.92 29.95 -18.17
C SER A 290 33.66 29.18 -18.58
N LEU A 291 33.66 28.65 -19.80
CA LEU A 291 32.60 27.75 -20.27
C LEU A 291 32.34 26.63 -19.23
N GLU A 292 33.42 26.14 -18.61
CA GLU A 292 33.39 25.16 -17.51
C GLU A 292 32.59 25.64 -16.28
N SER A 293 32.63 26.94 -15.94
CA SER A 293 31.85 27.51 -14.85
C SER A 293 30.36 27.53 -15.16
N LEU A 294 29.99 27.83 -16.41
CA LEU A 294 28.59 27.79 -16.86
C LEU A 294 28.07 26.36 -16.97
N GLU A 295 28.87 25.42 -17.47
CA GLU A 295 28.52 23.99 -17.51
C GLU A 295 28.29 23.44 -16.10
N HIS A 296 29.16 23.78 -15.15
CA HIS A 296 28.98 23.38 -13.75
C HIS A 296 27.73 24.01 -13.12
N GLU A 297 27.43 25.28 -13.38
CA GLU A 297 26.21 25.92 -12.86
C GLU A 297 24.93 25.28 -13.43
N VAL A 298 24.92 24.93 -14.72
CA VAL A 298 23.80 24.20 -15.35
C VAL A 298 23.65 22.82 -14.73
N GLN A 299 24.74 22.08 -14.56
CA GLN A 299 24.71 20.73 -13.98
C GLN A 299 24.19 20.74 -12.53
N VAL A 300 24.62 21.71 -11.71
CA VAL A 300 24.11 21.87 -10.33
C VAL A 300 22.61 22.21 -10.32
N ALA A 301 22.15 23.06 -11.24
CA ALA A 301 20.74 23.39 -11.35
C ALA A 301 19.88 22.19 -11.79
N GLU A 302 20.40 21.34 -12.68
CA GLU A 302 19.75 20.10 -13.08
C GLU A 302 19.63 19.10 -11.93
N GLU A 303 20.71 18.88 -11.18
CA GLU A 303 20.71 17.98 -10.02
C GLU A 303 19.71 18.45 -8.96
N ALA A 304 19.67 19.76 -8.67
CA ALA A 304 18.72 20.33 -7.71
C ALA A 304 17.25 20.16 -8.16
N LEU A 305 16.95 20.30 -9.46
CA LEU A 305 15.61 20.05 -10.00
C LEU A 305 15.20 18.58 -9.93
N LEU A 306 16.14 17.66 -10.20
CA LEU A 306 15.89 16.22 -10.09
C LEU A 306 15.65 15.79 -8.65
N GLU A 307 16.41 16.31 -7.69
CA GLU A 307 16.19 16.05 -6.26
C GLU A 307 14.81 16.56 -5.79
N ASP A 308 14.41 17.78 -6.16
CA ASP A 308 13.10 18.34 -5.78
C ASP A 308 11.94 17.54 -6.38
N LEU A 309 12.04 17.13 -7.65
CA LEU A 309 11.04 16.28 -8.30
C LEU A 309 10.95 14.89 -7.66
N SER A 310 12.10 14.27 -7.37
CA SER A 310 12.18 12.98 -6.68
C SER A 310 11.54 13.06 -5.28
N ALA A 311 11.85 14.11 -4.51
CA ALA A 311 11.27 14.33 -3.19
C ALA A 311 9.75 14.52 -3.25
N LYS A 312 9.24 15.28 -4.24
CA LYS A 312 7.79 15.47 -4.45
C LYS A 312 7.08 14.18 -4.83
N LEU A 313 7.70 13.33 -5.65
CA LEU A 313 7.16 12.02 -5.99
C LEU A 313 7.12 11.10 -4.78
N ALA A 314 8.21 11.00 -4.02
CA ALA A 314 8.27 10.19 -2.79
C ALA A 314 7.25 10.65 -1.74
N ALA A 315 7.04 11.96 -1.57
CA ALA A 315 6.03 12.50 -0.66
C ALA A 315 4.60 12.14 -1.09
N ARG A 316 4.31 12.17 -2.40
CA ARG A 316 3.01 11.76 -2.95
C ARG A 316 2.78 10.26 -2.82
N GLU A 317 3.80 9.45 -3.10
CA GLU A 317 3.73 8.00 -2.92
C GLU A 317 3.44 7.63 -1.47
N LYS A 318 4.16 8.21 -0.50
CA LYS A 318 3.88 8.03 0.93
C LYS A 318 2.45 8.41 1.29
N ARG A 319 1.90 9.47 0.68
CA ARG A 319 0.50 9.86 0.89
C ARG A 319 -0.49 8.87 0.31
N VAL A 320 -0.22 8.32 -0.88
CA VAL A 320 -1.03 7.25 -1.51
C VAL A 320 -1.00 6.01 -0.63
N GLN A 321 0.19 5.56 -0.21
CA GLN A 321 0.36 4.42 0.68
C GLN A 321 -0.38 4.62 2.01
N PHE A 322 -0.26 5.79 2.63
CA PHE A 322 -1.00 6.12 3.85
C PHE A 322 -2.52 6.06 3.66
N LEU A 323 -3.05 6.60 2.56
CA LEU A 323 -4.48 6.54 2.26
C LEU A 323 -4.94 5.11 1.99
N ALA A 324 -4.15 4.32 1.28
CA ALA A 324 -4.41 2.90 1.03
C ALA A 324 -4.42 2.08 2.33
N SER A 325 -3.42 2.26 3.20
CA SER A 325 -3.36 1.60 4.51
C SER A 325 -4.54 2.00 5.39
N ARG A 326 -4.92 3.29 5.41
CA ARG A 326 -6.08 3.77 6.18
C ARG A 326 -7.39 3.20 5.65
N TRP A 327 -7.52 3.07 4.32
CA TRP A 327 -8.66 2.44 3.68
C TRP A 327 -8.76 0.95 4.06
N LEU A 328 -7.63 0.22 3.94
CA LEU A 328 -7.51 -1.18 4.35
C LEU A 328 -7.88 -1.39 5.82
N HIS A 329 -7.40 -0.54 6.73
CA HIS A 329 -7.73 -0.61 8.15
C HIS A 329 -9.22 -0.39 8.44
N ARG A 330 -9.88 0.54 7.73
CA ARG A 330 -11.33 0.74 7.93
C ARG A 330 -12.14 -0.44 7.41
N ARG A 331 -11.75 -0.99 6.25
CA ARG A 331 -12.53 -2.03 5.57
C ARG A 331 -12.36 -3.40 6.22
N LEU A 332 -11.13 -3.74 6.59
CA LEU A 332 -10.80 -5.03 7.18
C LEU A 332 -10.86 -5.02 8.71
N GLY A 333 -10.87 -3.84 9.34
CA GLY A 333 -10.72 -3.70 10.79
C GLY A 333 -9.25 -3.74 11.20
N SER A 334 -8.96 -3.66 12.52
CA SER A 334 -7.60 -3.93 13.00
C SER A 334 -7.17 -5.35 12.60
N PRO A 335 -5.87 -5.65 12.50
CA PRO A 335 -5.38 -6.98 12.14
C PRO A 335 -5.97 -8.09 13.04
N GLU A 336 -6.16 -7.78 14.31
CA GLU A 336 -6.81 -8.65 15.30
C GLU A 336 -8.29 -8.91 14.99
N CYS A 337 -8.99 -7.94 14.39
CA CYS A 337 -10.37 -8.08 13.95
C CYS A 337 -10.49 -8.95 12.68
N ILE A 338 -9.49 -8.89 11.79
CA ILE A 338 -9.41 -9.74 10.59
C ILE A 338 -9.24 -11.20 10.99
N GLU A 339 -8.31 -11.48 11.92
CA GLU A 339 -8.04 -12.83 12.38
C GLU A 339 -9.25 -13.42 13.13
N SER A 340 -9.94 -12.62 13.95
CA SER A 340 -11.19 -13.00 14.61
C SER A 340 -12.33 -13.30 13.62
N ARG A 341 -12.46 -12.51 12.54
CA ARG A 341 -13.44 -12.76 11.46
C ARG A 341 -13.10 -14.03 10.68
N LEU A 342 -11.83 -14.25 10.33
CA LEU A 342 -11.36 -15.48 9.68
C LEU A 342 -11.62 -16.72 10.55
N GLN A 343 -11.35 -16.64 11.86
CA GLN A 343 -11.67 -17.72 12.79
C GLN A 343 -13.17 -18.02 12.85
N LYS A 344 -14.03 -16.99 12.90
CA LYS A 344 -15.49 -17.18 12.85
C LYS A 344 -15.94 -17.82 11.53
N GLN A 345 -15.39 -17.39 10.41
CA GLN A 345 -15.73 -17.91 9.09
C GLN A 345 -15.27 -19.36 8.91
N ASN A 346 -14.07 -19.69 9.40
CA ASN A 346 -13.58 -21.07 9.47
C ASN A 346 -14.47 -21.95 10.36
N ALA A 347 -14.96 -21.45 11.49
CA ALA A 347 -15.90 -22.17 12.35
C ALA A 347 -17.26 -22.43 11.67
N ILE A 348 -17.77 -21.47 10.89
CA ILE A 348 -18.99 -21.66 10.09
C ILE A 348 -18.78 -22.73 9.01
N CYS A 349 -17.67 -22.66 8.27
CA CYS A 349 -17.32 -23.65 7.25
C CYS A 349 -17.11 -25.05 7.85
N ALA A 350 -16.58 -25.14 9.08
CA ALA A 350 -16.44 -26.41 9.78
C ALA A 350 -17.80 -27.01 10.13
N ARG A 351 -18.73 -26.21 10.68
CA ARG A 351 -20.11 -26.66 10.98
C ARG A 351 -20.87 -27.08 9.74
N GLN A 352 -20.71 -26.37 8.61
CA GLN A 352 -21.34 -26.75 7.36
C GLN A 352 -20.81 -28.08 6.81
N ARG A 353 -19.50 -28.34 6.95
CA ARG A 353 -18.90 -29.63 6.59
C ARG A 353 -19.40 -30.76 7.49
N GLU A 354 -19.53 -30.51 8.79
CA GLU A 354 -20.07 -31.47 9.73
C GLU A 354 -21.55 -31.77 9.45
N PHE A 355 -22.35 -30.75 9.16
CA PHE A 355 -23.73 -30.91 8.73
C PHE A 355 -23.85 -31.74 7.45
N ARG A 356 -23.00 -31.48 6.44
CA ARG A 356 -22.96 -32.34 5.23
C ARG A 356 -22.63 -33.78 5.56
N ARG A 357 -21.62 -34.04 6.39
CA ARG A 357 -21.28 -35.40 6.82
C ARG A 357 -22.43 -36.09 7.53
N MET A 358 -23.23 -35.36 8.32
CA MET A 358 -24.42 -35.91 8.96
C MET A 358 -25.52 -36.26 7.95
N VAL A 359 -25.70 -35.42 6.92
CA VAL A 359 -26.64 -35.69 5.83
C VAL A 359 -26.18 -36.92 5.02
N ASP A 360 -24.92 -36.96 4.63
CA ASP A 360 -24.33 -38.07 3.87
C ASP A 360 -24.41 -39.38 4.68
N ALA A 361 -24.11 -39.34 5.98
CA ALA A 361 -24.23 -40.51 6.86
C ALA A 361 -25.69 -40.97 7.07
N ALA A 362 -26.65 -40.03 7.07
CA ALA A 362 -28.06 -40.36 7.13
C ALA A 362 -28.57 -40.99 5.83
N GLU A 363 -28.06 -40.56 4.68
CA GLU A 363 -28.31 -41.20 3.37
C GLU A 363 -27.72 -42.61 3.32
N GLU A 364 -26.52 -42.84 3.86
CA GLU A 364 -25.90 -44.16 3.90
C GLU A 364 -26.60 -45.15 4.86
N GLN A 365 -27.25 -44.66 5.93
CA GLN A 365 -27.94 -45.51 6.92
C GLN A 365 -29.43 -45.77 6.58
N GLY A 366 -29.98 -45.09 5.56
CA GLY A 366 -31.42 -44.98 5.33
C GLY A 366 -31.96 -45.74 4.12
N SER A 367 -32.12 -47.05 4.25
CA SER A 367 -33.29 -47.84 3.81
C SER A 367 -34.16 -47.28 2.65
N ASN A 368 -34.16 -48.03 1.54
CA ASN A 368 -35.07 -48.13 0.38
C ASN A 368 -36.58 -47.79 0.57
N LYS A 369 -36.94 -46.61 1.10
CA LYS A 369 -38.30 -46.08 1.14
C LYS A 369 -38.31 -44.70 0.47
N GLN A 370 -39.20 -44.54 -0.50
CA GLN A 370 -39.32 -43.34 -1.33
C GLN A 370 -39.42 -42.05 -0.49
N PRO A 371 -38.73 -40.97 -0.87
CA PRO A 371 -38.85 -39.68 -0.20
C PRO A 371 -40.22 -39.06 -0.53
N GLY A 372 -41.06 -38.92 0.50
CA GLY A 372 -42.23 -38.05 0.44
C GLY A 372 -41.82 -36.57 0.42
N PRO A 373 -42.73 -35.65 0.06
CA PRO A 373 -42.44 -34.24 -0.12
C PRO A 373 -41.89 -33.60 1.16
N VAL A 374 -40.77 -32.89 1.02
CA VAL A 374 -40.12 -32.14 2.10
C VAL A 374 -41.00 -30.93 2.45
N ILE A 375 -41.84 -31.09 3.48
CA ILE A 375 -42.52 -29.97 4.12
C ILE A 375 -41.47 -29.24 4.97
N ARG A 376 -41.14 -28.00 4.61
CA ARG A 376 -40.40 -27.08 5.49
C ARG A 376 -41.29 -26.76 6.69
N VAL A 377 -41.15 -27.53 7.76
CA VAL A 377 -41.79 -27.22 9.05
C VAL A 377 -41.02 -26.05 9.66
N GLY A 378 -41.58 -24.84 9.54
CA GLY A 378 -41.20 -23.72 10.39
C GLY A 378 -41.37 -24.13 11.85
N ARG A 379 -40.46 -23.66 12.72
CA ARG A 379 -40.39 -24.02 14.15
C ARG A 379 -41.78 -24.09 14.80
N VAL A 380 -42.22 -25.29 15.11
CA VAL A 380 -43.35 -25.54 16.02
C VAL A 380 -42.80 -25.60 17.45
N PRO A 381 -43.46 -25.02 18.46
CA PRO A 381 -43.01 -25.10 19.85
C PRO A 381 -43.26 -26.52 20.36
N GLN A 382 -42.20 -27.25 20.71
CA GLN A 382 -42.34 -28.56 21.34
C GLN A 382 -42.66 -28.37 22.83
N GLU A 383 -43.90 -28.67 23.19
CA GLU A 383 -44.32 -28.91 24.55
C GLU A 383 -43.67 -30.17 25.14
N ARG A 384 -43.50 -30.10 26.46
CA ARG A 384 -43.07 -31.13 27.39
C ARG A 384 -43.68 -32.51 27.10
N LYS A 385 -42.84 -33.55 27.07
CA LYS A 385 -42.83 -34.70 28.01
C LYS A 385 -41.99 -35.88 27.47
N LEU A 386 -41.28 -36.54 28.40
CA LEU A 386 -40.62 -37.87 28.34
C LEU A 386 -39.21 -37.86 27.71
N LEU A 387 -38.14 -38.44 28.28
CA LEU A 387 -37.88 -39.32 29.43
C LEU A 387 -36.41 -39.12 29.87
N LYS A 388 -36.14 -38.98 31.17
CA LYS A 388 -35.41 -39.97 32.00
C LYS A 388 -34.34 -40.78 31.25
N THR A 389 -33.08 -40.35 31.39
CA THR A 389 -32.03 -41.04 32.15
C THR A 389 -30.83 -40.10 32.18
N TRP A 390 -30.30 -39.83 33.37
CA TRP A 390 -28.89 -39.59 33.66
C TRP A 390 -28.83 -39.51 35.19
N SER A 391 -28.42 -40.62 35.78
CA SER A 391 -28.04 -40.71 37.19
C SER A 391 -26.65 -40.10 37.28
N ALA A 392 -26.53 -38.99 37.99
CA ALA A 392 -25.25 -38.51 38.49
C ALA A 392 -25.47 -38.22 39.98
N ASP A 393 -24.91 -39.10 40.80
CA ASP A 393 -24.81 -38.93 42.25
C ASP A 393 -23.99 -37.67 42.53
N VAL A 394 -24.61 -36.68 43.17
CA VAL A 394 -23.92 -35.62 43.90
C VAL A 394 -24.70 -35.40 45.18
N ASP A 395 -24.09 -35.79 46.30
CA ASP A 395 -24.54 -35.47 47.65
C ASP A 395 -24.69 -33.95 47.82
N ILE A 396 -25.87 -33.51 48.25
CA ILE A 396 -26.09 -32.15 48.75
C ILE A 396 -26.54 -32.26 50.19
N ASP A 397 -25.66 -31.78 51.07
CA ASP A 397 -25.87 -31.62 52.49
C ASP A 397 -27.01 -30.64 52.79
N ALA A 398 -27.77 -30.99 53.84
CA ALA A 398 -28.92 -30.27 54.33
C ALA A 398 -28.54 -28.89 54.91
N GLY A 399 -29.34 -27.87 54.60
CA GLY A 399 -29.14 -26.54 55.18
C GLY A 399 -30.28 -25.55 54.96
N THR A 400 -31.28 -25.63 55.82
CA THR A 400 -32.14 -24.52 56.29
C THR A 400 -33.14 -23.84 55.34
N ASN A 401 -34.42 -24.09 55.64
CA ASN A 401 -35.58 -23.27 55.30
C ASN A 401 -35.47 -21.86 55.88
N VAL A 402 -35.80 -20.83 55.08
CA VAL A 402 -36.48 -19.62 55.54
C VAL A 402 -37.55 -19.22 54.53
N VAL A 403 -38.79 -19.20 55.01
CA VAL A 403 -39.96 -18.65 54.35
C VAL A 403 -39.98 -17.14 54.56
N ALA A 404 -40.14 -16.35 53.49
CA ALA A 404 -40.72 -15.02 53.56
C ALA A 404 -41.31 -14.65 52.19
N GLY A 405 -42.63 -14.43 52.16
CA GLY A 405 -43.33 -13.86 51.01
C GLY A 405 -43.16 -12.33 50.95
N GLY A 406 -43.51 -11.74 49.80
CA GLY A 406 -43.57 -10.29 49.66
C GLY A 406 -43.63 -9.79 48.23
N TYR A 407 -44.84 -9.50 47.79
CA TYR A 407 -45.29 -8.49 46.82
C TYR A 407 -44.29 -7.74 45.92
N GLY A 408 -44.64 -7.77 44.62
CA GLY A 408 -44.67 -6.69 43.62
C GLY A 408 -43.89 -5.38 43.84
N GLY A 409 -43.06 -5.06 42.85
CA GLY A 409 -42.55 -3.72 42.61
C GLY A 409 -41.83 -3.64 41.26
N GLN A 410 -42.48 -3.01 40.27
CA GLN A 410 -41.79 -2.48 39.09
C GLN A 410 -40.85 -1.37 39.56
N GLU A 411 -39.55 -1.50 39.29
CA GLU A 411 -38.64 -0.36 39.34
C GLU A 411 -37.85 -0.24 38.04
N SER A 412 -38.02 0.95 37.47
CA SER A 412 -37.39 1.51 36.28
C SER A 412 -35.88 1.66 36.52
N VAL A 413 -35.05 1.01 35.69
CA VAL A 413 -33.59 1.21 35.74
C VAL A 413 -33.23 2.51 35.04
N SER A 414 -33.01 3.56 35.82
CA SER A 414 -32.43 4.82 35.36
C SER A 414 -30.90 4.74 35.32
N SER A 415 -30.34 5.01 34.15
CA SER A 415 -29.04 5.66 33.87
C SER A 415 -27.80 5.19 34.67
N ILE A 416 -26.97 4.37 34.02
CA ILE A 416 -25.59 4.10 34.44
C ILE A 416 -24.74 5.32 34.04
N ARG A 417 -24.29 6.11 35.02
CA ARG A 417 -23.17 7.06 34.85
C ARG A 417 -21.86 6.30 35.05
N VAL A 418 -21.07 6.18 33.98
CA VAL A 418 -19.68 5.73 34.06
C VAL A 418 -18.83 6.95 34.41
N ASN A 419 -18.28 6.97 35.63
CA ASN A 419 -17.24 7.92 36.01
C ASN A 419 -15.89 7.37 35.54
N VAL A 420 -15.29 8.00 34.52
CA VAL A 420 -13.91 7.73 34.12
C VAL A 420 -13.03 8.71 34.88
N ASN A 421 -12.25 8.21 35.83
CA ASN A 421 -11.22 8.97 36.51
C ASN A 421 -9.96 8.89 35.64
N VAL A 422 -9.57 10.01 35.02
CA VAL A 422 -8.33 10.12 34.24
C VAL A 422 -7.26 10.75 35.12
N ASP A 423 -6.16 10.03 35.29
CA ASP A 423 -4.97 10.46 36.03
C ASP A 423 -4.17 11.47 35.17
N PRO A 424 -3.95 12.72 35.62
CA PRO A 424 -3.32 13.76 34.79
C PRO A 424 -1.81 13.58 34.57
N ASP A 425 -1.16 12.60 35.21
CA ASP A 425 0.30 12.44 35.14
C ASP A 425 0.81 11.39 34.12
N SER A 426 -0.08 10.77 33.34
CA SER A 426 0.33 9.82 32.29
C SER A 426 0.56 10.50 30.93
N PHE A 427 1.44 11.49 30.86
CA PHE A 427 2.09 11.91 29.62
C PHE A 427 3.50 12.43 29.93
N LYS A 428 4.48 11.53 29.77
CA LYS A 428 5.90 11.86 29.56
C LYS A 428 6.48 10.92 28.52
#